data_AF-A0A3A9ZGD2-F1
#
_entry.id   AF-A0A3A9ZGD2-F1
#
_cell.length_a   1.000
_cell.length_b   1.000
_cell.length_c   1.000
_cell.angle_alpha   90.00
_cell.angle_beta   90.00
_cell.angle_gamma   90.00
#
_symmetry.space_group_name_H-M   'P 1'
#
loop_
_entity.id
_entity.type
_entity.pdbx_description
1 polymer ?
#
loop_
_entity_poly.entity_id
_entity_poly.type
_entity_poly.pdbx_seq_one_letter_code
_entity_poly.pdbx_strand_id
1 'polypeptide(L)'
;MTEIAEDEPPTLAELAVHQRAGLAWVAADDRDRPVAYLVAAPVDGGLHIEQVSVHPSRARRGLGRSLIEHLAGHAAAGGYAALTLTTFADVPWNAPYYARCGFTALAEEELTPGLRAIVRRERAAGLGRWPRVCMRRSM
;
A
#
# COMPACT_ATOMS: atom_id res chain seq x y z
N MET A 1 -16.14 11.08 -6.30
CA MET A 1 -14.67 11.00 -6.45
C MET A 1 -13.92 11.48 -5.19
N THR A 2 -14.54 12.28 -4.31
CA THR A 2 -13.99 12.65 -2.98
C THR A 2 -14.08 11.52 -1.95
N GLU A 3 -15.13 10.70 -2.02
CA GLU A 3 -15.48 9.64 -1.05
C GLU A 3 -14.37 8.58 -0.83
N ILE A 4 -13.49 8.34 -1.81
CA ILE A 4 -12.42 7.32 -1.74
C ILE A 4 -11.23 7.80 -0.88
N ALA A 5 -10.98 9.11 -0.82
CA ALA A 5 -9.86 9.69 -0.07
C ALA A 5 -10.26 10.13 1.35
N GLU A 6 -11.55 10.05 1.67
CA GLU A 6 -12.14 10.44 2.96
C GLU A 6 -12.43 9.22 3.86
N ASP A 7 -11.88 8.04 3.51
CA ASP A 7 -11.99 6.84 4.33
C ASP A 7 -11.41 7.08 5.74
N GLU A 8 -12.01 6.44 6.74
CA GLU A 8 -11.63 6.66 8.14
C GLU A 8 -10.19 6.17 8.36
N PRO A 9 -9.32 6.95 9.03
CA PRO A 9 -7.95 6.51 9.27
C PRO A 9 -7.95 5.23 10.12
N PRO A 10 -6.96 4.34 9.91
CA PRO A 10 -6.81 3.17 10.75
C PRO A 10 -6.66 3.57 12.22
N THR A 11 -7.24 2.76 13.09
CA THR A 11 -7.11 2.93 14.54
C THR A 11 -5.65 2.76 14.98
N LEU A 12 -5.30 3.33 16.13
CA LEU A 12 -3.97 3.13 16.71
C LEU A 12 -3.67 1.65 16.99
N ALA A 13 -4.70 0.85 17.32
CA ALA A 13 -4.54 -0.57 17.55
C ALA A 13 -4.12 -1.32 16.26
N GLU A 14 -4.72 -0.96 15.13
CA GLU A 14 -4.36 -1.52 13.82
C GLU A 14 -2.95 -1.11 13.41
N LEU A 15 -2.60 0.18 13.54
CA LEU A 15 -1.26 0.67 13.25
C LEU A 15 -0.18 0.01 14.13
N ALA A 16 -0.49 -0.23 15.41
CA ALA A 16 0.44 -0.83 16.35
C ALA A 16 0.81 -2.28 15.99
N VAL A 17 -0.04 -3.01 15.26
CA VAL A 17 0.29 -4.35 14.75
C VAL A 17 1.47 -4.27 13.76
N HIS A 18 1.38 -3.36 12.78
CA HIS A 18 2.45 -3.13 11.80
C HIS A 18 3.72 -2.57 12.44
N GLN A 19 3.55 -1.65 13.41
CA GLN A 19 4.67 -1.08 14.15
C GLN A 19 5.47 -2.16 14.89
N ARG A 20 4.80 -3.03 15.65
CA ARG A 20 5.45 -4.13 16.38
C ARG A 20 6.14 -5.13 15.45
N ALA A 21 5.61 -5.31 14.24
CA ALA A 21 6.23 -6.13 13.21
C ALA A 21 7.44 -5.46 12.52
N GLY A 22 7.73 -4.19 12.83
CA GLY A 22 8.77 -3.42 12.15
C GLY A 22 8.41 -3.04 10.70
N LEU A 23 7.12 -3.05 10.37
CA LEU A 23 6.57 -2.83 9.03
C LEU A 23 5.69 -1.57 8.95
N ALA A 24 6.01 -0.57 9.77
CA ALA A 24 5.38 0.76 9.76
C ALA A 24 6.46 1.83 9.71
N TRP A 25 6.35 2.75 8.75
CA TRP A 25 7.30 3.85 8.57
C TRP A 25 6.58 5.17 8.35
N VAL A 26 7.20 6.25 8.78
CA VAL A 26 6.74 7.62 8.58
C VAL A 26 7.82 8.44 7.86
N ALA A 27 7.39 9.37 7.01
CA ALA A 27 8.22 10.49 6.59
C ALA A 27 7.84 11.70 7.43
N ALA A 28 8.82 12.34 8.06
CA ALA A 28 8.62 13.52 8.88
C ALA A 28 9.06 14.81 8.16
N ASP A 29 8.48 15.95 8.53
CA ASP A 29 8.97 17.27 8.12
C ASP A 29 10.17 17.74 8.96
N ASP A 30 10.71 18.92 8.66
CA ASP A 30 11.89 19.48 9.35
C ASP A 30 11.66 19.75 10.85
N ARG A 31 10.42 19.59 11.35
CA ARG A 31 10.04 19.71 12.76
C ARG A 31 9.69 18.35 13.38
N ASP A 32 10.09 17.26 12.74
CA ASP A 32 9.83 15.88 13.15
C ASP A 32 8.34 15.53 13.24
N ARG A 33 7.49 16.16 12.42
CA ARG A 33 6.05 15.86 12.37
C ARG A 33 5.76 14.91 11.22
N PRO A 34 4.99 13.82 11.44
CA PRO A 34 4.65 12.88 10.37
C PRO A 34 3.81 13.57 9.29
N VAL A 35 4.26 13.47 8.05
CA VAL A 35 3.60 14.03 6.87
C VAL A 35 3.24 12.99 5.82
N ALA A 36 3.76 11.78 5.96
CA ALA A 36 3.34 10.61 5.21
C ALA A 36 3.63 9.36 6.03
N TYR A 37 2.92 8.27 5.75
CA TYR A 37 3.23 6.97 6.33
C TYR A 37 2.98 5.84 5.34
N LEU A 38 3.59 4.71 5.64
CA LEU A 38 3.38 3.44 4.97
C LEU A 38 3.31 2.33 6.03
N VAL A 39 2.31 1.46 5.91
CA VAL A 39 2.23 0.20 6.65
C VAL A 39 2.14 -0.98 5.69
N ALA A 40 2.81 -2.07 6.06
CA ALA A 40 2.84 -3.30 5.28
C ALA A 40 2.65 -4.54 6.14
N ALA A 41 2.33 -5.66 5.50
CA ALA A 41 2.23 -6.97 6.12
C ALA A 41 2.85 -8.06 5.21
N PRO A 42 3.49 -9.11 5.76
CA PRO A 42 3.95 -10.24 4.97
C PRO A 42 2.76 -11.02 4.40
N VAL A 43 2.79 -11.32 3.11
CA VAL A 43 1.76 -12.09 2.41
C VAL A 43 2.44 -12.97 1.36
N ASP A 44 2.28 -14.28 1.49
CA ASP A 44 2.72 -15.27 0.50
C ASP A 44 4.17 -15.08 0.00
N GLY A 45 5.09 -14.78 0.92
CA GLY A 45 6.51 -14.56 0.61
C GLY A 45 6.85 -13.17 0.03
N GLY A 46 5.89 -12.25 -0.03
CA GLY A 46 6.09 -10.84 -0.35
C GLY A 46 5.69 -9.91 0.81
N LEU A 47 5.85 -8.61 0.61
CA LEU A 47 5.29 -7.58 1.49
C LEU A 47 4.11 -6.89 0.78
N HIS A 48 2.95 -6.96 1.40
CA HIS A 48 1.74 -6.27 0.95
C HIS A 48 1.66 -4.88 1.58
N ILE A 49 1.55 -3.85 0.77
CA ILE A 49 1.27 -2.49 1.21
C ILE A 49 -0.21 -2.43 1.57
N GLU A 50 -0.50 -2.41 2.87
CA GLU A 50 -1.87 -2.23 3.38
C GLU A 50 -2.30 -0.78 3.21
N GLN A 51 -1.38 0.17 3.44
CA GLN A 51 -1.67 1.58 3.22
C GLN A 51 -0.40 2.40 2.97
N VAL A 52 -0.52 3.35 2.05
CA VAL A 52 0.42 4.47 1.90
C VAL A 52 -0.39 5.75 1.79
N SER A 53 -0.05 6.75 2.60
CA SER A 53 -0.80 8.00 2.63
C SER A 53 0.14 9.18 2.84
N VAL A 54 -0.13 10.26 2.12
CA VAL A 54 0.65 11.51 2.16
C VAL A 54 -0.31 12.64 2.49
N HIS A 55 0.06 13.45 3.49
CA HIS A 55 -0.72 14.61 3.87
C HIS A 55 -0.94 15.53 2.66
N PRO A 56 -2.16 16.03 2.38
CA PRO A 56 -2.46 16.79 1.16
C PRO A 56 -1.56 18.00 0.93
N SER A 57 -1.20 18.74 1.99
CA SER A 57 -0.29 19.90 1.91
C SER A 57 1.18 19.55 1.60
N ARG A 58 1.48 18.26 1.50
CA ARG A 58 2.80 17.68 1.21
C ARG A 58 2.75 16.73 0.01
N ALA A 59 1.61 16.62 -0.66
CA ALA A 59 1.43 15.82 -1.87
C ALA A 59 2.34 16.32 -3.01
N ARG A 60 2.52 15.47 -4.02
CA ARG A 60 3.33 15.75 -5.24
C ARG A 60 4.81 16.07 -5.00
N ARG A 61 5.33 15.82 -3.79
CA ARG A 61 6.76 15.96 -3.44
C ARG A 61 7.54 14.64 -3.47
N GLY A 62 6.94 13.57 -4.01
CA GLY A 62 7.57 12.25 -4.11
C GLY A 62 7.61 11.43 -2.82
N LEU A 63 7.02 11.90 -1.71
CA LEU A 63 7.04 11.21 -0.41
C LEU A 63 6.49 9.78 -0.46
N GLY A 64 5.33 9.59 -1.10
CA GLY A 64 4.75 8.26 -1.24
C GLY A 64 5.67 7.30 -2.01
N ARG A 65 6.33 7.78 -3.06
CA ARG A 65 7.31 6.99 -3.80
C ARG A 65 8.52 6.67 -2.94
N SER A 66 9.03 7.65 -2.19
CA SER A 66 10.15 7.44 -1.28
C SER A 66 9.88 6.35 -0.24
N LEU A 67 8.67 6.31 0.32
CA LEU A 67 8.26 5.26 1.26
C LEU A 67 8.17 3.88 0.58
N ILE A 68 7.66 3.82 -0.65
CA ILE A 68 7.62 2.57 -1.43
C ILE A 68 9.02 2.07 -1.77
N GLU A 69 9.95 2.95 -2.15
CA GLU A 69 11.35 2.55 -2.41
C GLU A 69 12.06 2.09 -1.12
N HIS A 70 11.78 2.75 0.02
CA HIS A 70 12.27 2.31 1.32
C HIS A 70 11.77 0.90 1.66
N LEU A 71 10.48 0.63 1.45
CA LEU A 71 9.91 -0.70 1.62
C LEU A 71 10.55 -1.73 0.66
N ALA A 72 10.82 -1.36 -0.60
CA ALA A 72 11.48 -2.25 -1.55
C ALA A 72 12.90 -2.62 -1.09
N GLY A 73 13.67 -1.67 -0.57
CA GLY A 73 14.98 -1.93 0.04
C GLY A 73 14.88 -2.88 1.24
N HIS A 74 13.89 -2.66 2.12
CA HIS A 74 13.61 -3.56 3.24
C HIS A 74 13.22 -4.97 2.75
N ALA A 75 12.36 -5.07 1.75
CA ALA A 75 11.92 -6.33 1.17
C ALA A 75 13.10 -7.14 0.59
N ALA A 76 13.96 -6.48 -0.20
CA ALA A 76 15.15 -7.11 -0.77
C ALA A 76 16.11 -7.60 0.31
N ALA A 77 16.39 -6.77 1.33
CA ALA A 77 17.25 -7.16 2.45
C ALA A 77 16.67 -8.31 3.28
N GLY A 78 15.34 -8.40 3.37
CA GLY A 78 14.61 -9.47 4.06
C GLY A 78 14.37 -10.73 3.22
N GLY A 79 14.80 -10.77 1.96
CA GLY A 79 14.60 -11.91 1.06
C GLY A 79 13.14 -12.10 0.58
N TYR A 80 12.32 -11.06 0.65
CA TYR A 80 10.97 -11.09 0.11
C TYR A 80 10.98 -11.04 -1.41
N ALA A 81 10.10 -11.79 -2.07
CA ALA A 81 10.13 -11.95 -3.52
C ALA A 81 9.45 -10.80 -4.28
N ALA A 82 8.60 -10.01 -3.61
CA ALA A 82 7.84 -8.93 -4.23
C ALA A 82 7.24 -7.96 -3.20
N LEU A 83 6.88 -6.78 -3.70
CA LEU A 83 5.85 -5.95 -3.10
C LEU A 83 4.51 -6.18 -3.80
N THR A 84 3.43 -6.13 -3.05
CA THR A 84 2.07 -6.19 -3.58
C THR A 84 1.20 -5.10 -2.98
N LEU A 85 0.10 -4.76 -3.65
CA LEU A 85 -0.93 -3.87 -3.13
C LEU A 85 -2.26 -4.15 -3.84
N THR A 86 -3.34 -3.63 -3.28
CA THR A 86 -4.64 -3.53 -3.91
C THR A 86 -5.00 -2.05 -4.10
N THR A 87 -5.53 -1.71 -5.26
CA THR A 87 -5.95 -0.33 -5.55
C THR A 87 -7.19 -0.33 -6.43
N PHE A 88 -7.76 0.85 -6.67
CA PHE A 88 -8.91 1.00 -7.57
C PHE A 88 -8.45 1.02 -9.02
N ALA A 89 -9.00 0.13 -9.83
CA ALA A 89 -8.62 -0.03 -11.25
C ALA A 89 -9.00 1.21 -12.07
N ASP A 90 -10.20 1.74 -11.84
CA ASP A 90 -10.77 2.82 -12.67
C ASP A 90 -10.50 4.23 -12.13
N VAL A 91 -9.72 4.35 -11.05
CA VAL A 91 -9.32 5.65 -10.50
C VAL A 91 -8.09 6.15 -11.28
N PRO A 92 -8.21 7.20 -12.13
CA PRO A 92 -7.19 7.54 -13.13
C PRO A 92 -5.82 7.90 -12.56
N TRP A 93 -5.76 8.28 -11.28
CA TRP A 93 -4.52 8.67 -10.62
C TRP A 93 -3.86 7.54 -9.83
N ASN A 94 -4.55 6.42 -9.58
CA ASN A 94 -4.06 5.33 -8.72
C ASN A 94 -3.19 4.32 -9.48
N ALA A 95 -3.80 3.51 -10.34
CA ALA A 95 -3.06 2.48 -11.07
C ALA A 95 -1.88 3.06 -11.88
N PRO A 96 -2.00 4.21 -12.58
CA PRO A 96 -0.85 4.84 -13.24
C PRO A 96 0.22 5.38 -12.29
N TYR A 97 -0.13 5.72 -11.04
CA TYR A 97 0.87 6.08 -10.04
C TYR A 97 1.71 4.87 -9.62
N TYR A 98 1.06 3.73 -9.33
CA TYR A 98 1.76 2.52 -8.95
C TYR A 98 2.52 1.89 -10.11
N ALA A 99 2.01 1.97 -11.34
CA ALA A 99 2.74 1.58 -12.54
C ALA A 99 4.09 2.31 -12.68
N ARG A 100 4.10 3.63 -12.44
CA ARG A 100 5.35 4.42 -12.39
C ARG A 100 6.28 4.03 -11.25
N CYS A 101 5.76 3.41 -10.20
CA CYS A 101 6.55 2.87 -9.09
C CYS A 101 7.03 1.43 -9.35
N GLY A 102 6.84 0.89 -10.57
CA GLY A 102 7.31 -0.43 -10.97
C GLY A 102 6.33 -1.57 -10.73
N PHE A 103 5.07 -1.26 -10.37
CA PHE A 103 4.04 -2.27 -10.19
C PHE A 103 3.34 -2.62 -11.51
N THR A 104 3.00 -3.89 -11.69
CA THR A 104 2.15 -4.37 -12.79
C THR A 104 0.87 -4.97 -12.22
N ALA A 105 -0.25 -4.81 -12.93
CA ALA A 105 -1.51 -5.46 -12.55
C ALA A 105 -1.37 -6.98 -12.64
N LEU A 106 -1.96 -7.70 -11.70
CA LEU A 106 -2.07 -9.16 -11.71
C LEU A 106 -3.44 -9.58 -12.28
N ALA A 107 -3.43 -10.63 -13.10
CA ALA A 107 -4.62 -11.37 -13.47
C ALA A 107 -5.14 -12.22 -12.30
N GLU A 108 -6.40 -12.65 -12.35
CA GLU A 108 -7.05 -13.42 -11.28
C GLU A 108 -6.34 -14.76 -11.01
N GLU A 109 -5.77 -15.35 -12.07
CA GLU A 109 -5.03 -16.61 -12.02
C GLU A 109 -3.68 -16.45 -11.29
N GLU A 110 -3.10 -15.25 -11.33
CA GLU A 110 -1.83 -14.91 -10.69
C GLU A 110 -2.00 -14.57 -9.20
N LEU A 111 -3.24 -14.37 -8.73
CA LEU A 111 -3.50 -14.08 -7.32
C LEU A 111 -3.21 -15.31 -6.46
N THR A 112 -2.29 -15.12 -5.52
CA THR A 112 -1.98 -16.12 -4.48
C THR A 112 -3.13 -16.22 -3.47
N PRO A 113 -3.20 -17.30 -2.66
CA PRO A 113 -4.27 -17.47 -1.68
C PRO A 113 -4.44 -16.31 -0.70
N GLY A 114 -3.35 -15.73 -0.20
CA GLY A 114 -3.37 -14.58 0.70
C GLY A 114 -3.86 -13.31 0.00
N LEU A 115 -3.45 -13.05 -1.24
CA LEU A 115 -3.96 -11.92 -2.03
C LEU A 115 -5.47 -12.06 -2.30
N ARG A 116 -5.95 -13.27 -2.62
CA ARG A 116 -7.39 -13.52 -2.76
C ARG A 116 -8.15 -13.27 -1.45
N ALA A 117 -7.57 -13.64 -0.31
CA ALA A 117 -8.17 -13.38 1.01
C ALA A 117 -8.26 -11.87 1.29
N ILE A 118 -7.23 -11.09 0.94
CA ILE A 118 -7.24 -9.63 1.07
C ILE A 118 -8.35 -9.01 0.21
N VAL A 119 -8.41 -9.37 -1.07
CA VAL A 119 -9.46 -8.86 -1.98
C VAL A 119 -10.86 -9.19 -1.44
N ARG A 120 -11.07 -10.39 -0.88
CA ARG A 120 -12.35 -10.78 -0.26
C ARG A 120 -12.66 -9.95 0.98
N ARG A 121 -11.68 -9.73 1.87
CA ARG A 121 -11.81 -8.89 3.08
C ARG A 121 -12.20 -7.47 2.71
N GLU A 122 -11.52 -6.87 1.75
CA GLU A 122 -11.80 -5.51 1.27
C GLU A 122 -13.20 -5.39 0.66
N ARG A 123 -13.61 -6.39 -0.15
CA ARG A 123 -14.97 -6.43 -0.69
C ARG A 123 -16.03 -6.51 0.41
N ALA A 124 -15.80 -7.32 1.44
CA ALA A 124 -16.70 -7.44 2.58
C ALA A 124 -16.77 -6.15 3.42
N ALA A 125 -15.68 -5.38 3.48
CA ALA A 125 -15.62 -4.06 4.11
C ALA A 125 -16.24 -2.92 3.27
N GLY A 126 -16.88 -3.22 2.14
CA GLY A 126 -17.55 -2.22 1.30
C GLY A 126 -16.67 -1.58 0.23
N LEU A 127 -15.35 -1.87 0.21
CA LEU A 127 -14.43 -1.40 -0.82
C LEU A 127 -14.62 -2.11 -2.17
N GLY A 128 -15.54 -3.09 -2.25
CA GLY A 128 -15.95 -3.76 -3.47
C GLY A 128 -16.90 -2.95 -4.36
N ARG A 129 -17.33 -1.75 -3.93
CA ARG A 129 -18.22 -0.87 -4.71
C ARG A 129 -17.57 -0.34 -5.99
N TRP A 130 -16.24 -0.36 -6.06
CA TRP A 130 -15.46 -0.01 -7.26
C TRP A 130 -14.54 -1.18 -7.67
N PRO A 131 -14.27 -1.37 -8.98
CA PRO A 131 -13.35 -2.40 -9.42
C PRO A 131 -11.97 -2.23 -8.77
N ARG A 132 -11.53 -3.26 -8.04
CA ARG A 132 -10.20 -3.32 -7.43
C ARG A 132 -9.28 -4.17 -8.29
N VAL A 133 -8.01 -3.78 -8.35
CA VAL A 133 -6.94 -4.52 -8.99
C VAL A 133 -5.83 -4.76 -7.99
N CYS A 134 -5.30 -5.98 -7.96
CA CYS A 134 -4.06 -6.27 -7.24
C CYS A 134 -2.89 -5.97 -8.18
N MET A 135 -1.85 -5.34 -7.65
CA MET A 135 -0.63 -5.05 -8.39
C MET A 135 0.59 -5.61 -7.67
N ARG A 136 1.60 -6.01 -8.44
CA ARG A 136 2.86 -6.59 -7.95
C ARG A 136 4.06 -5.85 -8.51
N ARG A 137 5.08 -5.65 -7.68
CA ARG A 137 6.43 -5.27 -8.10
C ARG A 137 7.39 -6.36 -7.65
N SER A 138 8.07 -7.01 -8.58
CA SER A 138 9.12 -8.00 -8.25
C SER A 138 10.36 -7.29 -7.71
N MET A 139 11.05 -7.95 -6.77
CA MET A 139 12.32 -7.48 -6.20
C MET A 139 13.51 -7.82 -7.10
#